data_AF-A0A4R9GJY5-F1
#
_entry.id   AF-A0A4R9GJY5-F1
#
_cell.length_a   1.000
_cell.length_b   1.000
_cell.length_c   1.000
_cell.angle_alpha   90.00
_cell.angle_beta   90.00
_cell.angle_gamma   90.00
#
_symmetry.space_group_name_H-M   'P 1'
#
loop_
_entity.id
_entity.type
_entity.pdbx_description
1 polymer ?
#
loop_
_entity_poly.entity_id
_entity_poly.type
_entity_poly.pdbx_seq_one_letter_code
_entity_poly.pdbx_strand_id
1 'polypeptide(L)'
;MPKKILILFFIIFGCNTTIQVKETYFGGQYCSGGSDVKNIPFSRPLPFARVDHLLRSHGHFSFKSLMIANAYGILPLIEKMEELEKKTDYKDINSPTHLEFVFTKNKIHEIIFLVSTDLTGTVSELNCYSDRIDDIIKHLRYSENQRITQFYIAAIVVGGIFGILSGILQWASATVQATDSIIGGLAVGYISYQAYQVETHVNYLDAKNVLKDIWYRPHETEIFSSPVWYLLNHPTERKRRVPLKQMSTILDILISRWLENGYLGAEGTSERESLIQLYFSRGGVHTIEQLETRKQMVKQAGVTVNLFFQDLQNFGQELLRHN
;
A
#
# COMPACT_ATOMS: atom_id res chain seq x y z
N MET A 1 -22.90 54.22 -12.30
CA MET A 1 -22.91 52.93 -13.03
C MET A 1 -21.82 51.88 -12.64
N PRO A 2 -21.02 51.98 -11.55
CA PRO A 2 -19.97 50.98 -11.28
C PRO A 2 -20.42 49.72 -10.51
N LYS A 3 -21.58 49.75 -9.82
CA LYS A 3 -22.03 48.62 -8.97
C LYS A 3 -22.40 47.34 -9.74
N LYS A 4 -22.76 47.42 -11.02
CA LYS A 4 -23.17 46.24 -11.81
C LYS A 4 -21.99 45.43 -12.37
N ILE A 5 -20.81 46.04 -12.53
CA ILE A 5 -19.61 45.34 -13.03
C ILE A 5 -18.94 44.52 -11.92
N LEU A 6 -18.98 45.00 -10.67
CA LEU A 6 -18.40 44.29 -9.52
C LEU A 6 -19.14 42.99 -9.17
N ILE A 7 -20.46 42.94 -9.39
CA ILE A 7 -21.30 41.78 -9.05
C ILE A 7 -21.15 40.66 -10.11
N LEU A 8 -20.85 41.00 -11.36
CA LEU A 8 -20.73 40.01 -12.44
C LEU A 8 -19.43 39.18 -12.35
N PHE A 9 -18.36 39.73 -11.77
CA PHE A 9 -17.07 39.04 -11.62
C PHE A 9 -17.09 37.99 -10.48
N PHE A 10 -18.01 38.13 -9.51
CA PHE A 10 -18.09 37.26 -8.33
C PHE A 10 -18.77 35.91 -8.58
N ILE A 11 -19.53 35.74 -9.68
CA ILE A 11 -20.41 34.57 -9.87
C ILE A 11 -19.75 33.45 -10.71
N ILE A 12 -18.65 33.71 -11.42
CA ILE A 12 -18.18 32.79 -12.47
C ILE A 12 -17.16 31.73 -11.99
N PHE A 13 -16.58 31.85 -10.79
CA PHE A 13 -15.41 31.03 -10.40
C PHE A 13 -15.61 30.01 -9.27
N GLY A 14 -16.81 29.89 -8.70
CA GLY A 14 -17.10 28.90 -7.65
C GLY A 14 -17.60 27.57 -8.20
N CYS A 15 -16.73 26.73 -8.78
CA CYS A 15 -17.13 25.40 -9.21
C CYS A 15 -16.28 24.32 -8.54
N ASN A 16 -16.77 23.77 -7.42
CA ASN A 16 -16.29 22.51 -6.86
C ASN A 16 -16.70 21.37 -7.80
N THR A 17 -15.88 21.10 -8.81
CA THR A 17 -16.13 20.01 -9.76
C THR A 17 -15.52 18.71 -9.27
N THR A 18 -16.37 17.73 -8.96
CA THR A 18 -15.96 16.33 -8.77
C THR A 18 -15.63 15.72 -10.12
N ILE A 19 -14.42 15.18 -10.27
CA ILE A 19 -14.01 14.50 -11.49
C ILE A 19 -14.41 13.03 -11.38
N GLN A 20 -15.25 12.56 -12.31
CA GLN A 20 -15.59 11.14 -12.41
C GLN A 20 -14.53 10.44 -13.26
N VAL A 21 -13.60 9.73 -12.63
CA VAL A 21 -12.67 8.85 -13.34
C VAL A 21 -13.35 7.49 -13.47
N LYS A 22 -13.82 7.16 -14.69
CA LYS A 22 -14.25 5.79 -14.99
C LYS A 22 -13.04 4.88 -14.97
N GLU A 23 -13.20 3.70 -14.37
CA GLU A 23 -12.20 2.64 -14.27
C GLU A 23 -11.55 2.27 -15.63
N THR A 24 -12.26 2.53 -16.72
CA THR A 24 -11.81 2.33 -18.11
C THR A 24 -10.66 3.25 -18.55
N TYR A 25 -10.43 4.40 -17.91
CA TYR A 25 -9.41 5.38 -18.35
C TYR A 25 -7.97 5.00 -18.00
N PHE A 26 -7.76 4.10 -17.03
CA PHE A 26 -6.43 3.62 -16.63
C PHE A 26 -6.17 2.15 -17.04
N GLY A 27 -6.93 1.67 -18.03
CA GLY A 27 -6.73 0.35 -18.63
C GLY A 27 -7.10 -0.79 -17.69
N GLY A 28 -8.32 -1.33 -17.83
CA GLY A 28 -8.82 -2.49 -17.05
C GLY A 28 -8.03 -3.80 -17.21
N GLN A 29 -6.88 -3.78 -17.88
CA GLN A 29 -5.96 -4.90 -18.05
C GLN A 29 -4.53 -4.60 -17.54
N TYR A 30 -4.19 -3.34 -17.25
CA TYR A 30 -2.90 -2.98 -16.69
C TYR A 30 -2.85 -3.55 -15.26
N CYS A 31 -2.13 -4.67 -15.11
CA CYS A 31 -2.03 -5.50 -13.89
C CYS A 31 -3.12 -6.55 -13.67
N SER A 32 -3.63 -7.10 -14.76
CA SER A 32 -4.14 -8.47 -14.75
C SER A 32 -2.98 -9.49 -14.63
N GLY A 33 -2.26 -9.46 -13.50
CA GLY A 33 -1.35 -10.54 -13.14
C GLY A 33 -2.17 -11.81 -12.95
N GLY A 34 -1.84 -12.85 -13.74
CA GLY A 34 -2.60 -14.08 -13.87
C GLY A 34 -2.99 -14.68 -12.50
N SER A 35 -4.27 -14.61 -12.20
CA SER A 35 -4.90 -15.04 -10.96
C SER A 35 -5.02 -16.56 -10.83
N ASP A 36 -3.96 -17.31 -11.15
CA ASP A 36 -3.93 -18.78 -11.01
C ASP A 36 -2.84 -19.29 -10.05
N VAL A 37 -2.02 -18.42 -9.45
CA VAL A 37 -1.09 -18.82 -8.38
C VAL A 37 -1.82 -19.31 -7.13
N LYS A 38 -3.11 -18.95 -6.98
CA LYS A 38 -3.99 -19.45 -5.91
C LYS A 38 -4.20 -20.96 -5.91
N ASN A 39 -3.92 -21.63 -7.04
CA ASN A 39 -4.15 -23.06 -7.21
C ASN A 39 -2.90 -23.91 -6.99
N ILE A 40 -1.77 -23.36 -6.55
CA ILE A 40 -0.63 -24.20 -6.16
C ILE A 40 -1.05 -24.95 -4.88
N PRO A 41 -1.18 -26.29 -4.90
CA PRO A 41 -1.71 -27.06 -3.79
C PRO A 41 -0.62 -27.24 -2.73
N PHE A 42 -0.25 -26.15 -2.06
CA PHE A 42 0.57 -26.25 -0.87
C PHE A 42 -0.22 -26.96 0.21
N SER A 43 0.45 -27.90 0.91
CA SER A 43 -0.15 -28.58 2.06
C SER A 43 -0.60 -27.55 3.09
N ARG A 44 -1.72 -27.83 3.78
CA ARG A 44 -2.17 -26.96 4.86
C ARG A 44 -1.08 -26.83 5.92
N PRO A 45 -0.75 -25.61 6.38
CA PRO A 45 0.27 -25.41 7.39
C PRO A 45 -0.10 -26.13 8.68
N LEU A 46 0.91 -26.65 9.38
CA LEU A 46 0.74 -27.28 10.68
C LEU A 46 0.37 -26.23 11.72
N PRO A 47 -0.35 -26.60 12.80
CA PRO A 47 -0.59 -25.69 13.91
C PRO A 47 0.72 -25.17 14.51
N PHE A 48 0.75 -23.89 14.87
CA PHE A 48 1.95 -23.22 15.38
C PHE A 48 2.65 -23.96 16.54
N ALA A 49 1.89 -24.62 17.43
CA ALA A 49 2.45 -25.40 18.53
C ALA A 49 3.46 -26.47 18.05
N ARG A 50 3.26 -27.03 16.86
CA ARG A 50 4.18 -27.98 16.25
C ARG A 50 5.45 -27.30 15.74
N VAL A 51 5.33 -26.09 15.17
CA VAL A 51 6.49 -25.27 14.77
C VAL A 51 7.36 -24.92 15.98
N ASP A 52 6.77 -24.60 17.14
CA ASP A 52 7.54 -24.31 18.35
C ASP A 52 8.35 -25.52 18.86
N HIS A 53 7.81 -26.73 18.70
CA HIS A 53 8.56 -27.95 18.99
C HIS A 53 9.72 -28.11 18.00
N LEU A 54 9.49 -27.85 16.71
CA LEU A 54 10.49 -27.97 15.66
C LEU A 54 11.64 -26.97 15.81
N LEU A 55 11.39 -25.76 16.32
CA LEU A 55 12.45 -24.81 16.68
C LEU A 55 13.45 -25.40 17.69
N ARG A 56 12.98 -26.28 18.57
CA ARG A 56 13.82 -26.89 19.60
C ARG A 56 14.59 -28.10 19.07
N SER A 57 14.02 -28.84 18.11
CA SER A 57 14.68 -29.99 17.50
C SER A 57 15.64 -29.60 16.38
N HIS A 58 15.33 -28.55 15.62
CA HIS A 58 16.11 -28.09 14.46
C HIS A 58 16.79 -26.75 14.76
N GLY A 59 17.65 -26.72 15.80
CA GLY A 59 18.26 -25.49 16.34
C GLY A 59 19.20 -24.72 15.38
N HIS A 60 19.35 -25.18 14.14
CA HIS A 60 20.13 -24.51 13.09
C HIS A 60 19.26 -23.71 12.09
N PHE A 61 17.94 -23.93 12.07
CA PHE A 61 17.02 -23.08 11.29
C PHE A 61 16.51 -21.92 12.14
N SER A 62 16.39 -20.75 11.54
CA SER A 62 15.76 -19.61 12.20
C SER A 62 14.25 -19.80 12.34
N PHE A 63 13.65 -19.06 13.26
CA PHE A 63 12.20 -19.08 13.45
C PHE A 63 11.43 -18.75 12.18
N LYS A 64 11.90 -17.75 11.43
CA LYS A 64 11.27 -17.28 10.21
C LYS A 64 11.36 -18.32 9.09
N SER A 65 12.51 -18.99 8.97
CA SER A 65 12.69 -20.11 8.05
C SER A 65 11.71 -21.24 8.31
N LEU A 66 11.54 -21.66 9.58
CA LEU A 66 10.58 -22.70 9.93
C LEU A 66 9.13 -22.26 9.71
N MET A 67 8.82 -20.99 9.88
CA MET A 67 7.49 -20.44 9.56
C MET A 67 7.19 -20.50 8.07
N ILE A 68 8.15 -20.12 7.21
CA ILE A 68 8.04 -20.28 5.75
C ILE A 68 7.91 -21.75 5.38
N ALA A 69 8.77 -22.61 5.94
CA ALA A 69 8.71 -24.03 5.68
C ALA A 69 7.37 -24.63 6.10
N ASN A 70 6.77 -24.15 7.19
CA ASN A 70 5.44 -24.59 7.60
C ASN A 70 4.34 -24.10 6.66
N ALA A 71 4.38 -22.80 6.31
CA ALA A 71 3.38 -22.16 5.44
C ALA A 71 3.24 -22.86 4.10
N TYR A 72 4.35 -23.34 3.54
CA TYR A 72 4.42 -23.99 2.24
C TYR A 72 4.54 -25.52 2.30
N GLY A 73 4.42 -26.12 3.49
CA GLY A 73 4.43 -27.58 3.65
C GLY A 73 5.79 -28.25 3.40
N ILE A 74 6.89 -27.52 3.54
CA ILE A 74 8.27 -28.00 3.37
C ILE A 74 8.77 -28.73 4.62
N LEU A 75 8.21 -28.47 5.81
CA LEU A 75 8.69 -29.06 7.08
C LEU A 75 8.89 -30.59 7.05
N PRO A 76 7.95 -31.41 6.54
CA PRO A 76 8.16 -32.87 6.49
C PRO A 76 9.33 -33.29 5.58
N LEU A 77 9.64 -32.47 4.56
CA LEU A 77 10.78 -32.72 3.67
C LEU A 77 12.11 -32.40 4.36
N ILE A 78 12.14 -31.38 5.23
CA ILE A 78 13.31 -31.05 6.04
C ILE A 78 13.60 -32.19 7.03
N GLU A 79 12.57 -32.64 7.77
CA GLU A 79 12.71 -33.76 8.70
C GLU A 79 13.24 -35.02 7.99
N LYS A 80 12.67 -35.34 6.82
CA LYS A 80 13.11 -36.46 5.99
C LYS A 80 14.54 -36.29 5.49
N MET A 81 14.91 -35.08 5.04
CA MET A 81 16.26 -34.77 4.56
C MET A 81 17.30 -35.01 5.65
N GLU A 82 17.08 -34.48 6.87
CA GLU A 82 18.00 -34.66 8.00
C GLU A 82 18.10 -36.12 8.46
N GLU A 83 17.01 -36.89 8.38
CA GLU A 83 17.03 -38.32 8.69
C GLU A 83 17.87 -39.11 7.66
N LEU A 84 17.69 -38.81 6.38
CA LEU A 84 18.44 -39.45 5.29
C LEU A 84 19.91 -39.09 5.35
N GLU A 85 20.24 -37.83 5.65
CA GLU A 85 21.62 -37.37 5.78
C GLU A 85 22.41 -38.18 6.82
N LYS A 86 21.81 -38.42 7.99
CA LYS A 86 22.42 -39.23 9.07
C LYS A 86 22.66 -40.68 8.65
N LYS A 87 21.88 -41.21 7.70
CA LYS A 87 21.96 -42.59 7.20
C LYS A 87 22.79 -42.72 5.93
N THR A 88 23.16 -41.59 5.30
CA THR A 88 23.83 -41.59 3.99
C THR A 88 25.31 -41.92 4.16
N ASP A 89 25.76 -42.97 3.49
CA ASP A 89 27.19 -43.20 3.27
C ASP A 89 27.64 -42.49 2.00
N TYR A 90 28.32 -41.35 2.16
CA TYR A 90 28.82 -40.53 1.06
C TYR A 90 29.89 -41.23 0.21
N LYS A 91 30.40 -42.40 0.63
CA LYS A 91 31.33 -43.20 -0.18
C LYS A 91 30.61 -44.07 -1.21
N ASP A 92 29.33 -44.37 -0.99
CA ASP A 92 28.49 -45.13 -1.93
C ASP A 92 27.44 -44.22 -2.57
N ILE A 93 27.87 -43.56 -3.66
CA ILE A 93 27.07 -42.62 -4.46
C ILE A 93 25.81 -43.30 -5.05
N ASN A 94 25.85 -44.62 -5.25
CA ASN A 94 24.74 -45.38 -5.82
C ASN A 94 23.85 -46.01 -4.76
N SER A 95 24.13 -45.79 -3.47
CA SER A 95 23.27 -46.28 -2.41
C SER A 95 21.86 -45.69 -2.54
N PRO A 96 20.79 -46.49 -2.33
CA PRO A 96 19.42 -45.99 -2.38
C PRO A 96 19.19 -44.78 -1.46
N THR A 97 19.85 -44.76 -0.30
CA THR A 97 19.77 -43.66 0.68
C THR A 97 20.37 -42.36 0.13
N HIS A 98 21.55 -42.42 -0.52
CA HIS A 98 22.17 -41.24 -1.12
C HIS A 98 21.30 -40.67 -2.25
N LEU A 99 20.74 -41.53 -3.11
CA LEU A 99 19.82 -41.11 -4.15
C LEU A 99 18.57 -40.44 -3.55
N GLU A 100 17.95 -41.04 -2.52
CA GLU A 100 16.76 -40.49 -1.87
C GLU A 100 17.04 -39.15 -1.17
N PHE A 101 18.23 -38.98 -0.59
CA PHE A 101 18.68 -37.71 -0.03
C PHE A 101 18.76 -36.63 -1.10
N VAL A 102 19.43 -36.91 -2.23
CA VAL A 102 19.55 -35.97 -3.36
C VAL A 102 18.18 -35.63 -3.95
N PHE A 103 17.30 -36.62 -4.14
CA PHE A 103 15.92 -36.37 -4.61
C PHE A 103 15.12 -35.48 -3.65
N THR A 104 15.22 -35.73 -2.34
CA THR A 104 14.52 -34.92 -1.33
C THR A 104 15.03 -33.47 -1.34
N LYS A 105 16.35 -33.27 -1.44
CA LYS A 105 16.97 -31.95 -1.55
C LYS A 105 16.53 -31.20 -2.82
N ASN A 106 16.52 -31.88 -3.96
CA ASN A 106 16.03 -31.29 -5.22
C ASN A 106 14.56 -30.88 -5.13
N LYS A 107 13.71 -31.69 -4.49
CA LYS A 107 12.31 -31.35 -4.24
C LYS A 107 12.15 -30.11 -3.35
N ILE A 108 12.98 -29.97 -2.32
CA ILE A 108 13.00 -28.76 -1.48
C ILE A 108 13.36 -27.53 -2.32
N HIS A 109 14.38 -27.61 -3.19
CA HIS A 109 14.76 -26.50 -4.07
C HIS A 109 13.66 -26.12 -5.07
N GLU A 110 12.98 -27.11 -5.65
CA GLU A 110 11.83 -26.88 -6.54
C GLU A 110 10.72 -26.11 -5.82
N ILE A 111 10.38 -26.52 -4.60
CA ILE A 111 9.37 -25.82 -3.81
C ILE A 111 9.86 -24.42 -3.45
N ILE A 112 11.10 -24.22 -3.04
CA ILE A 112 11.66 -22.87 -2.76
C ILE A 112 11.54 -21.95 -3.98
N PHE A 113 11.77 -22.46 -5.19
CA PHE A 113 11.56 -21.69 -6.42
C PHE A 113 10.08 -21.31 -6.62
N LEU A 114 9.15 -22.22 -6.37
CA LEU A 114 7.71 -21.92 -6.41
C LEU A 114 7.32 -20.89 -5.35
N VAL A 115 7.85 -21.01 -4.13
CA VAL A 115 7.64 -20.04 -3.04
C VAL A 115 8.14 -18.65 -3.45
N SER A 116 9.32 -18.57 -4.04
CA SER A 116 9.86 -17.31 -4.57
C SER A 116 8.91 -16.68 -5.59
N THR A 117 8.33 -17.49 -6.47
CA THR A 117 7.39 -17.02 -7.50
C THR A 117 6.08 -16.52 -6.87
N ASP A 118 5.54 -17.22 -5.87
CA ASP A 118 4.33 -16.79 -5.14
C ASP A 118 4.53 -15.46 -4.40
N LEU A 119 5.64 -15.34 -3.66
CA LEU A 119 5.98 -14.13 -2.92
C LEU A 119 6.22 -12.93 -3.85
N THR A 120 7.02 -13.11 -4.90
CA THR A 120 7.32 -12.03 -5.86
C THR A 120 6.08 -11.64 -6.67
N GLY A 121 5.26 -12.61 -7.07
CA GLY A 121 3.97 -12.36 -7.72
C GLY A 121 3.04 -11.52 -6.84
N THR A 122 2.92 -11.87 -5.55
CA THR A 122 2.13 -11.10 -4.58
C THR A 122 2.65 -9.67 -4.41
N VAL A 123 3.98 -9.49 -4.31
CA VAL A 123 4.60 -8.15 -4.21
C VAL A 123 4.34 -7.33 -5.47
N SER A 124 4.46 -7.94 -6.66
CA SER A 124 4.18 -7.28 -7.92
C SER A 124 2.72 -6.85 -8.04
N GLU A 125 1.77 -7.67 -7.58
CA GLU A 125 0.35 -7.31 -7.55
C GLU A 125 0.11 -6.09 -6.66
N LEU A 126 0.64 -6.09 -5.43
CA LEU A 126 0.52 -4.96 -4.50
C LEU A 126 1.19 -3.68 -5.02
N ASN A 127 2.39 -3.80 -5.60
CA ASN A 127 3.07 -2.65 -6.20
C ASN A 127 2.26 -2.07 -7.35
N CYS A 128 1.66 -2.92 -8.19
CA CYS A 128 0.80 -2.38 -9.22
C CYS A 128 -0.44 -1.68 -8.67
N TYR A 129 -1.10 -2.23 -7.64
CA TYR A 129 -2.22 -1.53 -7.00
C TYR A 129 -1.79 -0.13 -6.51
N SER A 130 -0.60 -0.01 -5.92
CA SER A 130 -0.02 1.27 -5.51
C SER A 130 0.25 2.19 -6.72
N ASP A 131 0.88 1.69 -7.78
CA ASP A 131 1.24 2.47 -8.97
C ASP A 131 0.01 2.95 -9.72
N ARG A 132 -1.05 2.14 -9.79
CA ARG A 132 -2.35 2.54 -10.36
C ARG A 132 -2.96 3.71 -9.59
N ILE A 133 -2.90 3.69 -8.26
CA ILE A 133 -3.36 4.82 -7.44
C ILE A 133 -2.45 6.04 -7.66
N ASP A 134 -1.13 5.84 -7.80
CA ASP A 134 -0.16 6.90 -8.08
C ASP A 134 -0.45 7.63 -9.40
N ASP A 135 -0.79 6.90 -10.45
CA ASP A 135 -1.13 7.49 -11.75
C ASP A 135 -2.44 8.28 -11.70
N ILE A 136 -3.43 7.80 -10.95
CA ILE A 136 -4.67 8.57 -10.67
C ILE A 136 -4.31 9.86 -9.93
N ILE A 137 -3.48 9.78 -8.88
CA ILE A 137 -3.04 10.96 -8.12
C ILE A 137 -2.31 11.96 -9.03
N LYS A 138 -1.36 11.51 -9.86
CA LYS A 138 -0.64 12.39 -10.80
C LYS A 138 -1.60 13.10 -11.75
N HIS A 139 -2.59 12.38 -12.26
CA HIS A 139 -3.60 12.96 -13.14
C HIS A 139 -4.46 14.01 -12.43
N LEU A 140 -4.92 13.72 -11.21
CA LEU A 140 -5.70 14.67 -10.40
C LEU A 140 -4.88 15.90 -10.05
N ARG A 141 -3.61 15.73 -9.62
CA ARG A 141 -2.68 16.83 -9.34
C ARG A 141 -2.42 17.69 -10.57
N TYR A 142 -2.30 17.09 -11.75
CA TYR A 142 -2.16 17.85 -12.99
C TYR A 142 -3.40 18.73 -13.22
N SER A 143 -4.60 18.17 -13.09
CA SER A 143 -5.86 18.94 -13.22
C SER A 143 -5.98 20.04 -12.17
N GLU A 144 -5.65 19.76 -10.92
CA GLU A 144 -5.65 20.71 -9.82
C GLU A 144 -4.69 21.87 -10.06
N ASN A 145 -3.45 21.56 -10.45
CA ASN A 145 -2.42 22.56 -10.76
C ASN A 145 -2.81 23.46 -11.93
N GLN A 146 -3.50 22.93 -12.96
CA GLN A 146 -4.00 23.77 -14.06
C GLN A 146 -5.02 24.80 -13.55
N ARG A 147 -5.93 24.41 -12.65
CA ARG A 147 -6.92 25.32 -12.04
C ARG A 147 -6.25 26.36 -11.15
N ILE A 148 -5.35 25.92 -10.27
CA ILE A 148 -4.57 26.82 -9.41
C ILE A 148 -3.78 27.83 -10.25
N THR A 149 -3.17 27.39 -11.35
CA THR A 149 -2.44 28.26 -12.28
C THR A 149 -3.36 29.31 -12.91
N GLN A 150 -4.58 28.93 -13.32
CA GLN A 150 -5.56 29.89 -13.85
C GLN A 150 -5.94 30.96 -12.81
N PHE A 151 -6.13 30.58 -11.54
CA PHE A 151 -6.38 31.53 -10.46
C PHE A 151 -5.20 32.48 -10.22
N TYR A 152 -3.97 31.98 -10.23
CA TYR A 152 -2.79 32.85 -10.10
C TYR A 152 -2.63 33.81 -11.28
N ILE A 153 -2.86 33.36 -12.51
CA ILE A 153 -2.86 34.25 -13.69
C ILE A 153 -3.92 35.34 -13.53
N ALA A 154 -5.13 34.99 -13.09
CA ALA A 154 -6.19 35.96 -12.82
C ALA A 154 -5.79 36.97 -11.74
N ALA A 155 -5.18 36.51 -10.64
CA ALA A 155 -4.68 37.38 -9.57
C ALA A 155 -3.60 38.35 -10.08
N ILE A 156 -2.66 37.89 -10.91
CA ILE A 156 -1.63 38.72 -11.54
C ILE A 156 -2.25 39.78 -12.45
N VAL A 157 -3.19 39.40 -13.31
CA VAL A 157 -3.86 40.32 -14.24
C VAL A 157 -4.67 41.38 -13.48
N VAL A 158 -5.45 40.96 -12.48
CA VAL A 158 -6.23 41.88 -11.63
C VAL A 158 -5.31 42.82 -10.86
N GLY A 159 -4.26 42.29 -10.22
CA GLY A 159 -3.26 43.09 -9.51
C GLY A 159 -2.56 44.10 -10.42
N GLY A 160 -2.21 43.70 -11.65
CA GLY A 160 -1.61 44.59 -12.65
C GLY A 160 -2.52 45.74 -13.07
N ILE A 161 -3.81 45.46 -13.34
CA ILE A 161 -4.79 46.50 -13.73
C ILE A 161 -4.97 47.52 -12.61
N PHE A 162 -5.20 47.07 -11.37
CA PHE A 162 -5.39 47.97 -10.23
C PHE A 162 -4.10 48.72 -9.85
N GLY A 163 -2.94 48.09 -10.00
CA GLY A 163 -1.64 48.74 -9.81
C GLY A 163 -1.44 49.90 -10.78
N ILE A 164 -1.70 49.69 -12.07
CA ILE A 164 -1.59 50.75 -13.10
C ILE A 164 -2.61 51.88 -12.82
N LEU A 165 -3.87 51.53 -12.52
CA LEU A 165 -4.89 52.54 -12.20
C LEU A 165 -4.48 53.41 -11.01
N SER A 166 -3.96 52.78 -9.93
CA SER A 166 -3.52 53.50 -8.74
C SER A 166 -2.33 54.42 -9.01
N GLY A 167 -1.37 54.00 -9.85
CA GLY A 167 -0.22 54.81 -10.25
C GLY A 167 -0.61 56.02 -11.11
N ILE A 168 -1.52 55.83 -12.07
CA ILE A 168 -2.03 56.93 -12.92
C ILE A 168 -2.79 57.96 -12.07
N LEU A 169 -3.64 57.49 -11.14
CA LEU A 169 -4.43 58.36 -10.27
C LEU A 169 -3.56 59.14 -9.26
N GLN A 170 -2.48 58.53 -8.75
CA GLN A 170 -1.49 59.24 -7.93
C GLN A 170 -0.77 60.34 -8.71
N TRP A 171 -0.41 60.08 -9.97
CA TRP A 171 0.29 61.05 -10.82
C TRP A 171 -0.61 62.22 -11.24
N ALA A 172 -1.92 61.96 -11.41
CA ALA A 172 -2.92 62.96 -11.79
C ALA A 172 -3.38 63.87 -10.64
N SER A 173 -2.77 63.80 -9.45
CA SER A 173 -3.10 64.58 -8.24
C SER A 173 -4.59 64.60 -7.85
N ALA A 174 -5.36 63.61 -8.32
CA ALA A 174 -6.71 63.34 -7.85
C ALA A 174 -6.60 62.87 -6.39
N THR A 175 -7.40 63.46 -5.50
CA THR A 175 -7.45 63.07 -4.09
C THR A 175 -7.74 61.58 -4.01
N VAL A 176 -6.72 60.80 -3.66
CA VAL A 176 -6.79 59.35 -3.57
C VAL A 176 -7.85 59.00 -2.54
N GLN A 177 -9.01 58.59 -3.02
CA GLN A 177 -9.88 57.78 -2.20
C GLN A 177 -9.17 56.42 -2.09
N ALA A 178 -8.52 56.19 -0.93
CA ALA A 178 -7.83 54.95 -0.56
C ALA A 178 -8.63 53.67 -0.83
N THR A 179 -9.91 53.80 -1.14
CA THR A 179 -10.85 52.78 -1.60
C THR A 179 -10.37 51.98 -2.81
N ASP A 180 -9.75 52.57 -3.84
CA ASP A 180 -9.43 51.83 -5.08
C ASP A 180 -8.25 50.85 -4.93
N SER A 181 -7.22 51.21 -4.18
CA SER A 181 -6.09 50.31 -3.87
C SER A 181 -6.49 49.21 -2.88
N ILE A 182 -7.39 49.52 -1.95
CA ILE A 182 -7.95 48.55 -1.00
C ILE A 182 -8.84 47.53 -1.74
N ILE A 183 -9.65 47.96 -2.70
CA ILE A 183 -10.51 47.07 -3.51
C ILE A 183 -9.66 46.10 -4.34
N GLY A 184 -8.60 46.58 -4.98
CA GLY A 184 -7.68 45.72 -5.74
C GLY A 184 -6.99 44.68 -4.85
N GLY A 185 -6.50 45.08 -3.67
CA GLY A 185 -5.90 44.17 -2.70
C GLY A 185 -6.86 43.09 -2.18
N LEU A 186 -8.11 43.47 -1.88
CA LEU A 186 -9.15 42.52 -1.47
C LEU A 186 -9.52 41.54 -2.59
N ALA A 187 -9.59 42.00 -3.84
CA ALA A 187 -9.87 41.14 -4.98
C ALA A 187 -8.76 40.10 -5.19
N VAL A 188 -7.49 40.51 -5.14
CA VAL A 188 -6.33 39.61 -5.24
C VAL A 188 -6.30 38.64 -4.06
N GLY A 189 -6.55 39.12 -2.84
CA GLY A 189 -6.64 38.28 -1.65
C GLY A 189 -7.74 37.22 -1.75
N TYR A 190 -8.91 37.60 -2.27
CA TYR A 190 -10.02 36.66 -2.50
C TYR A 190 -9.69 35.61 -3.56
N ILE A 191 -9.12 36.00 -4.71
CA ILE A 191 -8.71 35.06 -5.76
C ILE A 191 -7.64 34.09 -5.23
N SER A 192 -6.68 34.59 -4.44
CA SER A 192 -5.64 33.76 -3.83
C SER A 192 -6.21 32.79 -2.80
N TYR A 193 -7.21 33.22 -2.02
CA TYR A 193 -7.93 32.34 -1.10
C TYR A 193 -8.71 31.26 -1.85
N GLN A 194 -9.37 31.59 -2.96
CA GLN A 194 -10.05 30.61 -3.81
C GLN A 194 -9.07 29.59 -4.40
N ALA A 195 -7.87 30.02 -4.80
CA ALA A 195 -6.82 29.11 -5.26
C ALA A 195 -6.42 28.08 -4.18
N TYR A 196 -6.45 28.47 -2.90
CA TYR A 196 -6.15 27.58 -1.77
C TYR A 196 -7.27 26.57 -1.48
N GLN A 197 -8.53 26.91 -1.80
CA GLN A 197 -9.69 26.05 -1.58
C GLN A 197 -9.95 25.06 -2.73
N VAL A 198 -9.10 25.04 -3.76
CA VAL A 198 -9.24 24.09 -4.86
C VAL A 198 -8.91 22.69 -4.33
N GLU A 199 -9.95 21.87 -4.16
CA GLU A 199 -9.82 20.47 -3.79
C GLU A 199 -10.41 19.59 -4.90
N THR A 200 -9.60 18.66 -5.39
CA THR A 200 -10.04 17.72 -6.43
C THR A 200 -10.45 16.40 -5.81
N HIS A 201 -11.70 16.01 -6.07
CA HIS A 201 -12.23 14.72 -5.65
C HIS A 201 -12.38 13.75 -6.81
N VAL A 202 -12.20 12.46 -6.53
CA VAL A 202 -12.47 11.37 -7.47
C VAL A 202 -13.29 10.26 -6.82
N ASN A 203 -14.26 9.71 -7.55
CA ASN A 203 -14.90 8.47 -7.14
C ASN A 203 -14.05 7.27 -7.53
N TYR A 204 -13.30 6.71 -6.58
CA TYR A 204 -12.46 5.53 -6.77
C TYR A 204 -13.12 4.32 -6.14
N LEU A 205 -13.54 3.37 -6.98
CA LEU A 205 -14.12 2.09 -6.58
C LEU A 205 -13.13 0.97 -6.88
N ASP A 206 -12.97 0.05 -5.93
CA ASP A 206 -12.01 -1.05 -6.02
C ASP A 206 -12.71 -2.38 -5.76
N ALA A 207 -12.94 -3.15 -6.83
CA ALA A 207 -13.61 -4.45 -6.74
C ALA A 207 -12.78 -5.49 -5.97
N LYS A 208 -11.45 -5.36 -5.96
CA LYS A 208 -10.51 -6.27 -5.31
C LYS A 208 -9.65 -5.49 -4.30
N ASN A 209 -10.33 -4.90 -3.31
CA ASN A 209 -9.65 -4.11 -2.29
C ASN A 209 -8.71 -4.96 -1.43
N VAL A 210 -7.42 -4.92 -1.73
CA VAL A 210 -6.38 -5.65 -0.98
C VAL A 210 -6.30 -5.28 0.50
N LEU A 211 -6.67 -4.05 0.85
CA LEU A 211 -6.64 -3.57 2.24
C LEU A 211 -7.80 -4.13 3.07
N LYS A 212 -8.90 -4.54 2.43
CA LYS A 212 -10.08 -5.10 3.10
C LYS A 212 -9.69 -6.33 3.93
N ASP A 213 -9.01 -7.29 3.32
CA ASP A 213 -8.66 -8.54 3.98
C ASP A 213 -7.66 -8.30 5.12
N ILE A 214 -6.68 -7.41 4.92
CA ILE A 214 -5.74 -6.99 5.96
C ILE A 214 -6.47 -6.44 7.19
N TRP A 215 -7.46 -5.56 6.98
CA TRP A 215 -8.20 -4.92 8.06
C TRP A 215 -9.16 -5.86 8.77
N TYR A 216 -10.01 -6.57 8.02
CA TYR A 216 -11.08 -7.40 8.59
C TYR A 216 -10.63 -8.80 9.00
N ARG A 217 -9.47 -9.25 8.52
CA ARG A 217 -8.86 -10.54 8.86
C ARG A 217 -9.82 -11.73 8.68
N PRO A 218 -10.35 -11.94 7.47
CA PRO A 218 -11.20 -13.09 7.23
C PRO A 218 -10.40 -14.39 7.43
N HIS A 219 -11.10 -15.47 7.76
CA HIS A 219 -10.46 -16.79 7.92
C HIS A 219 -9.76 -17.24 6.63
N GLU A 220 -10.38 -16.98 5.48
CA GLU A 220 -9.82 -17.19 4.15
C GLU A 220 -9.82 -15.87 3.39
N THR A 221 -8.76 -15.63 2.62
CA THR A 221 -8.59 -14.40 1.84
C THR A 221 -8.88 -14.67 0.37
N GLU A 222 -9.50 -13.69 -0.28
CA GLU A 222 -9.69 -13.70 -1.73
C GLU A 222 -8.57 -12.95 -2.46
N ILE A 223 -7.57 -12.43 -1.74
CA ILE A 223 -6.51 -11.58 -2.28
C ILE A 223 -5.18 -12.33 -2.26
N PHE A 224 -4.76 -12.85 -1.09
CA PHE A 224 -3.45 -13.49 -0.95
C PHE A 224 -3.52 -15.01 -1.17
N SER A 225 -2.37 -15.63 -1.46
CA SER A 225 -2.26 -17.10 -1.39
C SER A 225 -2.41 -17.57 0.07
N SER A 226 -2.87 -18.80 0.29
CA SER A 226 -3.03 -19.34 1.65
C SER A 226 -1.73 -19.34 2.46
N PRO A 227 -0.54 -19.68 1.90
CA PRO A 227 0.73 -19.56 2.61
C PRO A 227 1.08 -18.12 3.00
N VAL A 228 0.90 -17.15 2.09
CA VAL A 228 1.17 -15.73 2.40
C VAL A 228 0.22 -15.25 3.49
N TRP A 229 -1.06 -15.58 3.39
CA TRP A 229 -2.06 -15.23 4.41
C TRP A 229 -1.73 -15.84 5.77
N TYR A 230 -1.27 -17.09 5.79
CA TYR A 230 -0.78 -17.73 7.00
C TYR A 230 0.39 -16.92 7.60
N LEU A 231 1.42 -16.58 6.82
CA LEU A 231 2.56 -15.82 7.32
C LEU A 231 2.15 -14.46 7.91
N LEU A 232 1.27 -13.72 7.23
CA LEU A 232 0.75 -12.44 7.70
C LEU A 232 0.02 -12.55 9.06
N ASN A 233 -0.74 -13.63 9.27
CA ASN A 233 -1.50 -13.88 10.49
C ASN A 233 -0.68 -14.50 11.64
N HIS A 234 0.65 -14.60 11.49
CA HIS A 234 1.50 -15.16 12.52
C HIS A 234 2.59 -14.18 13.00
N PRO A 235 3.16 -14.40 14.18
CA PRO A 235 4.22 -13.55 14.72
C PRO A 235 5.51 -13.60 13.89
N THR A 236 6.27 -12.50 13.92
CA THR A 236 7.61 -12.40 13.31
C THR A 236 8.70 -13.11 14.11
N GLU A 237 8.49 -13.27 15.41
CA GLU A 237 9.51 -13.77 16.35
C GLU A 237 8.88 -14.60 17.47
N ARG A 238 9.60 -15.65 17.87
CA ARG A 238 9.25 -16.45 19.05
C ARG A 238 9.86 -15.86 20.31
N LYS A 239 9.05 -15.19 21.13
CA LYS A 239 9.47 -14.75 22.47
C LYS A 239 9.26 -15.88 23.49
N ARG A 240 10.34 -16.40 24.08
CA ARG A 240 10.36 -17.59 24.97
C ARG A 240 9.36 -17.55 26.14
N ARG A 241 9.00 -16.36 26.64
CA ARG A 241 8.14 -16.16 27.82
C ARG A 241 6.79 -15.54 27.53
N VAL A 242 6.46 -15.30 26.26
CA VAL A 242 5.17 -14.71 25.88
C VAL A 242 4.28 -15.83 25.34
N PRO A 243 3.04 -15.98 25.84
CA PRO A 243 2.06 -16.86 25.22
C PRO A 243 1.76 -16.44 23.78
N LEU A 244 1.52 -17.41 22.89
CA LEU A 244 1.32 -17.16 21.46
C LEU A 244 0.18 -16.18 21.17
N LYS A 245 -0.93 -16.30 21.91
CA LYS A 245 -2.09 -15.42 21.78
C LYS A 245 -1.80 -13.96 22.16
N GLN A 246 -0.67 -13.69 22.79
CA GLN A 246 -0.24 -12.35 23.21
C GLN A 246 0.88 -11.80 22.33
N MET A 247 1.35 -12.57 21.32
CA MET A 247 2.34 -12.09 20.37
C MET A 247 1.64 -11.34 19.25
N SER A 248 2.15 -10.15 18.92
CA SER A 248 1.70 -9.40 17.75
C SER A 248 2.02 -10.18 16.48
N THR A 249 1.01 -10.37 15.64
CA THR A 249 1.13 -10.86 14.28
C THR A 249 1.73 -9.79 13.38
N ILE A 250 2.13 -10.16 12.17
CA ILE A 250 2.59 -9.21 11.17
C ILE A 250 1.49 -8.22 10.78
N LEU A 251 0.23 -8.68 10.70
CA LEU A 251 -0.92 -7.79 10.48
C LEU A 251 -1.12 -6.82 11.65
N ASP A 252 -0.89 -7.23 12.90
CA ASP A 252 -0.95 -6.31 14.04
C ASP A 252 0.07 -5.18 13.89
N ILE A 253 1.31 -5.53 13.55
CA ILE A 253 2.39 -4.55 13.36
C ILE A 253 2.06 -3.59 12.20
N LEU A 254 1.55 -4.12 11.08
CA LEU A 254 1.19 -3.33 9.92
C LEU A 254 0.04 -2.34 10.23
N ILE A 255 -1.02 -2.83 10.87
CA ILE A 255 -2.17 -2.00 11.24
C ILE A 255 -1.78 -0.96 12.29
N SER A 256 -1.01 -1.34 13.32
CA SER A 256 -0.52 -0.39 14.33
C SER A 256 0.26 0.75 13.69
N ARG A 257 1.10 0.47 12.67
CA ARG A 257 1.81 1.53 11.94
C ARG A 257 0.86 2.50 11.23
N TRP A 258 -0.24 2.02 10.65
CA TRP A 258 -1.23 2.89 10.01
C TRP A 258 -1.95 3.78 11.02
N LEU A 259 -2.24 3.23 12.21
CA LEU A 259 -2.83 3.97 13.32
C LEU A 259 -1.87 5.04 13.85
N GLU A 260 -0.61 4.68 14.10
CA GLU A 260 0.43 5.59 14.61
C GLU A 260 0.74 6.73 13.63
N ASN A 261 0.67 6.48 12.33
CA ASN A 261 0.85 7.50 11.30
C ASN A 261 -0.38 8.39 11.09
N GLY A 262 -1.48 8.18 11.84
CA GLY A 262 -2.69 9.00 11.75
C GLY A 262 -3.52 8.77 10.49
N TYR A 263 -3.29 7.69 9.72
CA TYR A 263 -3.97 7.45 8.44
C TYR A 263 -5.49 7.29 8.57
N LEU A 264 -5.98 6.92 9.76
CA LEU A 264 -7.40 6.70 10.05
C LEU A 264 -7.99 7.79 10.95
N GLY A 265 -7.29 8.89 11.17
CA GLY A 265 -7.74 9.93 12.11
C GLY A 265 -7.79 9.46 13.57
N ALA A 266 -8.29 10.33 14.44
CA ALA A 266 -8.34 10.08 15.87
C ALA A 266 -9.38 9.01 16.24
N GLU A 267 -9.05 8.21 17.25
CA GLU A 267 -9.93 7.16 17.76
C GLU A 267 -11.26 7.73 18.29
N GLY A 268 -12.37 7.04 18.04
CA GLY A 268 -13.70 7.44 18.51
C GLY A 268 -14.35 8.59 17.74
N THR A 269 -13.77 9.03 16.61
CA THR A 269 -14.34 10.09 15.77
C THR A 269 -15.20 9.55 14.62
N SER A 270 -16.19 10.32 14.18
CA SER A 270 -16.97 10.00 12.98
C SER A 270 -16.12 10.01 11.70
N GLU A 271 -15.08 10.84 11.67
CA GLU A 271 -14.09 10.87 10.58
C GLU A 271 -13.40 9.52 10.43
N ARG A 272 -12.95 8.92 11.54
CA ARG A 272 -12.31 7.61 11.52
C ARG A 272 -13.20 6.52 10.94
N GLU A 273 -14.46 6.46 11.36
CA GLU A 273 -15.41 5.51 10.80
C GLU A 273 -15.62 5.72 9.31
N SER A 274 -15.69 6.98 8.86
CA SER A 274 -15.76 7.33 7.44
C SER A 274 -14.52 6.87 6.67
N LEU A 275 -13.31 7.07 7.22
CA LEU A 275 -12.06 6.66 6.60
C LEU A 275 -11.92 5.13 6.55
N ILE A 276 -12.35 4.42 7.59
CA ILE A 276 -12.39 2.96 7.62
C ILE A 276 -13.29 2.44 6.49
N GLN A 277 -14.50 2.99 6.35
CA GLN A 277 -15.39 2.63 5.25
C GLN A 277 -14.77 2.97 3.89
N LEU A 278 -14.19 4.17 3.76
CA LEU A 278 -13.57 4.61 2.51
C LEU A 278 -12.42 3.70 2.06
N TYR A 279 -11.54 3.31 2.99
CA TYR A 279 -10.33 2.55 2.67
C TYR A 279 -10.52 1.03 2.67
N PHE A 280 -11.41 0.47 3.47
CA PHE A 280 -11.50 -1.00 3.64
C PHE A 280 -12.77 -1.61 3.04
N SER A 281 -13.69 -0.83 2.49
CA SER A 281 -14.88 -1.34 1.77
C SER A 281 -14.69 -1.37 0.25
N ARG A 282 -15.69 -1.01 -0.55
CA ARG A 282 -15.62 -0.95 -2.02
C ARG A 282 -15.00 0.35 -2.56
N GLY A 283 -14.60 1.27 -1.68
CA GLY A 283 -14.12 2.60 -2.05
C GLY A 283 -15.22 3.65 -1.97
N GLY A 284 -15.02 4.76 -2.69
CA GLY A 284 -15.92 5.92 -2.67
C GLY A 284 -15.24 7.18 -3.19
N VAL A 285 -15.77 8.34 -2.79
CA VAL A 285 -15.19 9.64 -3.15
C VAL A 285 -13.97 9.93 -2.28
N HIS A 286 -12.81 10.06 -2.92
CA HIS A 286 -11.53 10.34 -2.28
C HIS A 286 -11.02 11.73 -2.67
N THR A 287 -10.33 12.38 -1.74
CA THR A 287 -9.39 13.48 -2.02
C THR A 287 -8.05 12.92 -2.50
N ILE A 288 -7.16 13.78 -2.98
CA ILE A 288 -5.80 13.38 -3.38
C ILE A 288 -5.01 12.82 -2.19
N GLU A 289 -5.14 13.44 -1.01
CA GLU A 289 -4.48 13.06 0.23
C GLU A 289 -4.97 11.70 0.73
N GLN A 290 -6.28 11.42 0.56
CA GLN A 290 -6.86 10.13 0.92
C GLN A 290 -6.37 9.02 -0.02
N LEU A 291 -6.22 9.30 -1.32
CA LEU A 291 -5.60 8.37 -2.25
C LEU A 291 -4.12 8.15 -1.96
N GLU A 292 -3.37 9.20 -1.62
CA GLU A 292 -1.97 9.08 -1.18
C GLU A 292 -1.87 8.16 0.04
N THR A 293 -2.74 8.38 1.03
CA THR A 293 -2.81 7.54 2.23
C THR A 293 -3.10 6.08 1.88
N ARG A 294 -4.10 5.83 1.02
CA ARG A 294 -4.43 4.49 0.52
C ARG A 294 -3.25 3.84 -0.20
N LYS A 295 -2.57 4.57 -1.08
CA LYS A 295 -1.36 4.14 -1.79
C LYS A 295 -0.26 3.73 -0.80
N GLN A 296 0.01 4.54 0.23
CA GLN A 296 1.01 4.21 1.24
C GLN A 296 0.66 2.94 2.02
N MET A 297 -0.62 2.73 2.38
CA MET A 297 -1.05 1.49 3.03
C MET A 297 -0.80 0.27 2.16
N VAL A 298 -1.16 0.31 0.87
CA VAL A 298 -0.89 -0.77 -0.09
C VAL A 298 0.62 -1.02 -0.23
N LYS A 299 1.41 0.04 -0.40
CA LYS A 299 2.87 -0.05 -0.49
C LYS A 299 3.49 -0.68 0.76
N GLN A 300 3.01 -0.34 1.95
CA GLN A 300 3.47 -0.94 3.21
C GLN A 300 3.11 -2.43 3.33
N ALA A 301 1.96 -2.85 2.80
CA ALA A 301 1.64 -4.27 2.66
C ALA A 301 2.62 -4.97 1.70
N GLY A 302 2.94 -4.36 0.56
CA GLY A 302 3.94 -4.87 -0.39
C GLY A 302 5.32 -5.04 0.23
N VAL A 303 5.79 -4.04 0.98
CA VAL A 303 7.06 -4.12 1.73
C VAL A 303 7.03 -5.26 2.75
N THR A 304 5.90 -5.43 3.45
CA THR A 304 5.72 -6.52 4.42
C THR A 304 5.86 -7.89 3.77
N VAL A 305 5.21 -8.13 2.64
CA VAL A 305 5.33 -9.41 1.91
C VAL A 305 6.76 -9.61 1.37
N ASN A 306 7.42 -8.54 0.92
CA ASN A 306 8.80 -8.61 0.46
C ASN A 306 9.79 -9.04 1.56
N LEU A 307 9.48 -8.81 2.84
CA LEU A 307 10.30 -9.34 3.94
C LEU A 307 10.28 -10.87 3.99
N PHE A 308 9.16 -11.52 3.62
CA PHE A 308 9.11 -12.99 3.51
C PHE A 308 10.06 -13.52 2.45
N PHE A 309 10.28 -12.76 1.37
CA PHE A 309 11.23 -13.14 0.34
C PHE A 309 12.67 -13.08 0.88
N GLN A 310 13.00 -12.08 1.69
CA GLN A 310 14.30 -12.02 2.39
C GLN A 310 14.46 -13.18 3.38
N ASP A 311 13.40 -13.52 4.12
CA ASP A 311 13.39 -14.65 5.03
C ASP A 311 13.53 -15.99 4.27
N LEU A 312 12.97 -16.13 3.07
CA LEU A 312 13.16 -17.28 2.18
C LEU A 312 14.62 -17.40 1.72
N GLN A 313 15.27 -16.29 1.39
CA GLN A 313 16.69 -16.29 1.04
C GLN A 313 17.55 -16.77 2.21
N ASN A 314 17.24 -16.31 3.43
CA ASN A 314 17.91 -16.79 4.65
C ASN A 314 17.69 -18.29 4.85
N PHE A 315 16.46 -18.79 4.64
CA PHE A 315 16.16 -20.21 4.70
C PHE A 315 16.99 -21.01 3.69
N GLY A 316 17.12 -20.52 2.45
CA GLY A 316 17.99 -21.12 1.44
C GLY A 316 19.46 -21.19 1.88
N GLN A 317 19.98 -20.15 2.54
CA GLN A 317 21.34 -20.15 3.09
C GLN A 317 21.50 -21.14 4.25
N GLU A 318 20.50 -21.26 5.13
CA GLU A 318 20.49 -22.22 6.23
C GLU A 318 20.52 -23.66 5.72
N LEU A 319 19.77 -23.96 4.64
CA LEU A 319 19.82 -25.27 3.96
C LEU A 319 21.20 -25.58 3.37
N LEU A 320 21.92 -24.57 2.87
CA LEU A 320 23.26 -24.77 2.31
C LEU A 320 24.32 -25.00 3.39
N ARG A 321 24.19 -24.34 4.55
CA ARG A 321 25.11 -24.49 5.69
C ARG A 321 25.03 -25.85 6.38
N HIS A 322 23.99 -26.62 6.11
CA HIS A 322 23.83 -28.01 6.55
C HIS A 322 24.47 -29.02 5.57
N ASN A 323 25.44 -28.58 4.74
CA ASN A 323 26.35 -29.46 3.97
C ASN A 323 27.79 -29.17 4.36
#